data_AF-A0A8H6JAI2-F1
#
_entry.id   AF-A0A8H6JAI2-F1
#
_cell.length_a   1.000
_cell.length_b   1.000
_cell.length_c   1.000
_cell.angle_alpha   90.00
_cell.angle_beta   90.00
_cell.angle_gamma   90.00
#
_symmetry.space_group_name_H-M   'P 1'
#
loop_
_entity.id
_entity.type
_entity.pdbx_description
1 polymer ?
#
loop_
_entity_poly.entity_id
_entity_poly.type
_entity_poly.pdbx_seq_one_letter_code
_entity_poly.pdbx_strand_id
1 'polypeptide(L)'
;MGKDCKKSPAKVALKCFVGAWGFINSTLVNTTSNEIVTQDWAYPVPSGLSLFTPNGYTALLVTANDTTRPDLRPQGLDQSNPSSSPDSEWAKIGKYSVAGAGPFRLSNVTGEKGPEGPQGVNSGSFLTSTLPARLGPFEFTFKFYDDCEVWNLHQDY
;
A
#
# COMPACT_ATOMS: atom_id res chain seq x y z
N MET A 1 -20.16 -14.10 -37.00
CA MET A 1 -19.05 -14.34 -36.05
C MET A 1 -18.58 -13.00 -35.52
N GLY A 2 -19.01 -12.64 -34.31
CA GLY A 2 -18.57 -11.41 -33.65
C GLY A 2 -17.08 -11.53 -33.33
N LYS A 3 -16.29 -10.50 -33.68
CA LYS A 3 -14.90 -10.41 -33.21
C LYS A 3 -14.96 -10.27 -31.69
N ASP A 4 -14.51 -11.30 -30.97
CA ASP A 4 -14.19 -11.18 -29.55
C ASP A 4 -13.13 -10.09 -29.40
N CYS A 5 -13.55 -8.89 -29.03
CA CYS A 5 -12.66 -7.82 -28.62
C CYS A 5 -11.95 -8.28 -27.35
N LYS A 6 -10.74 -8.83 -27.49
CA LYS A 6 -9.85 -9.11 -26.35
C LYS A 6 -9.74 -7.83 -25.51
N LYS A 7 -10.23 -7.86 -24.28
CA LYS A 7 -10.06 -6.76 -23.32
C LYS A 7 -8.56 -6.54 -23.14
N SER A 8 -8.11 -5.29 -23.26
CA SER A 8 -6.71 -4.93 -23.00
C SER A 8 -6.36 -5.26 -21.54
N PRO A 9 -5.30 -6.04 -21.27
CA PRO A 9 -4.88 -6.35 -19.90
C PRO A 9 -4.68 -5.11 -19.02
N ALA A 10 -4.12 -4.04 -19.59
CA ALA A 10 -3.94 -2.76 -18.89
C ALA A 10 -5.27 -2.12 -18.46
N LYS A 11 -6.33 -2.21 -19.27
CA LYS A 11 -7.66 -1.70 -18.89
C LYS A 11 -8.29 -2.53 -17.76
N VAL A 12 -8.06 -3.84 -17.77
CA VAL A 12 -8.52 -4.73 -16.68
C VAL A 12 -7.77 -4.40 -15.40
N ALA A 13 -6.43 -4.31 -15.46
CA ALA A 13 -5.61 -3.94 -14.30
C ALA A 13 -6.01 -2.59 -13.73
N LEU A 14 -6.22 -1.56 -14.55
CA LEU A 14 -6.67 -0.26 -14.06
C LEU A 14 -8.03 -0.35 -13.36
N LYS A 15 -8.98 -1.14 -13.90
CA LYS A 15 -10.27 -1.38 -13.25
C LYS A 15 -10.11 -2.04 -11.87
N CYS A 16 -9.14 -2.93 -11.74
CA CYS A 16 -8.83 -3.60 -10.48
C CYS A 16 -8.17 -2.63 -9.48
N PHE A 17 -7.19 -1.84 -9.92
CA PHE A 17 -6.56 -0.84 -9.04
C PHE A 17 -7.54 0.19 -8.49
N VAL A 18 -8.37 0.78 -9.37
CA VAL A 18 -9.25 1.90 -9.00
C VAL A 18 -10.18 1.52 -7.87
N GLY A 19 -10.06 2.25 -6.75
CA GLY A 19 -10.81 1.97 -5.53
C GLY A 19 -9.94 2.09 -4.28
N ALA A 20 -10.55 1.73 -3.15
CA ALA A 20 -9.89 1.67 -1.85
C ALA A 20 -9.53 0.22 -1.51
N TRP A 21 -8.32 0.03 -1.02
CA TRP A 21 -7.70 -1.27 -0.75
C TRP A 21 -7.19 -1.30 0.68
N GLY A 22 -7.78 -2.15 1.51
CA GLY A 22 -7.29 -2.39 2.87
C GLY A 22 -6.02 -3.24 2.85
N PHE A 23 -5.01 -2.82 3.59
CA PHE A 23 -3.84 -3.67 3.85
C PHE A 23 -4.17 -4.63 4.97
N ILE A 24 -4.43 -5.88 4.57
CA ILE A 24 -4.62 -6.97 5.52
C ILE A 24 -3.25 -7.28 6.11
N ASN A 25 -2.29 -7.78 5.33
CA ASN A 25 -0.90 -7.98 5.78
C ASN A 25 0.05 -6.96 5.14
N SER A 26 0.90 -6.32 5.94
CA SER A 26 2.10 -5.62 5.47
C SER A 26 3.28 -6.15 6.26
N THR A 27 4.30 -6.63 5.55
CA THR A 27 5.46 -7.28 6.14
C THR A 27 6.72 -6.68 5.56
N LEU A 28 7.61 -6.21 6.42
CA LEU A 28 8.98 -5.92 6.05
C LEU A 28 9.80 -7.22 5.99
N VAL A 29 10.61 -7.36 4.94
CA VAL A 29 11.56 -8.46 4.78
C VAL A 29 12.97 -7.90 4.89
N ASN A 30 13.85 -8.60 5.61
CA ASN A 30 15.26 -8.27 5.63
C ASN A 30 15.88 -8.64 4.27
N THR A 31 16.38 -7.67 3.53
CA THR A 31 16.92 -7.88 2.18
C THR A 31 18.25 -8.66 2.14
N THR A 32 18.90 -8.88 3.28
CA THR A 32 20.12 -9.69 3.39
C THR A 32 19.80 -11.14 3.73
N SER A 33 18.88 -11.40 4.67
CA SER A 33 18.54 -12.76 5.13
C SER A 33 17.28 -13.35 4.49
N ASN A 34 16.47 -12.53 3.80
CA ASN A 34 15.11 -12.84 3.33
C ASN A 34 14.12 -13.23 4.44
N GLU A 35 14.47 -13.01 5.70
CA GLU A 35 13.57 -13.30 6.82
C GLU A 35 12.56 -12.17 7.02
N ILE A 36 11.33 -12.55 7.38
CA ILE A 36 10.29 -11.59 7.77
C ILE A 36 10.69 -10.94 9.09
N VAL A 37 10.61 -9.61 9.14
CA VAL A 37 10.80 -8.85 10.37
C VAL A 37 9.52 -8.91 11.20
N THR A 38 9.43 -9.88 12.10
CA THR A 38 8.20 -10.13 12.90
C THR A 38 7.87 -9.05 13.93
N GLN A 39 8.82 -8.16 14.23
CA GLN A 39 8.62 -7.01 15.12
C GLN A 39 8.17 -5.74 14.37
N ASP A 40 7.92 -5.85 13.06
CA ASP A 40 7.44 -4.74 12.25
C ASP A 40 6.12 -4.18 12.80
N TRP A 41 5.97 -2.87 12.71
CA TRP A 41 4.83 -2.14 13.21
C TRP A 41 3.58 -2.38 12.37
N ALA A 42 3.74 -2.74 11.09
CA ALA A 42 2.64 -3.02 10.17
C ALA A 42 2.11 -4.47 10.23
N TYR A 43 2.62 -5.28 11.15
CA TYR A 43 2.19 -6.66 11.42
C TYR A 43 1.77 -6.83 12.89
N PRO A 44 0.79 -7.69 13.23
CA PRO A 44 -0.18 -8.36 12.37
C PRO A 44 -1.45 -7.51 12.18
N VAL A 45 -2.03 -7.69 10.99
CA VAL A 45 -3.29 -7.17 10.39
C VAL A 45 -4.36 -6.57 11.31
N PRO A 46 -5.18 -5.61 10.81
CA PRO A 46 -5.01 -4.79 9.59
C PRO A 46 -4.02 -3.63 9.80
N SER A 47 -3.34 -3.18 8.73
CA SER A 47 -2.20 -2.25 8.85
C SER A 47 -2.24 -1.01 7.95
N GLY A 48 -3.37 -0.73 7.29
CA GLY A 48 -3.53 0.51 6.54
C GLY A 48 -4.49 0.43 5.35
N LEU A 49 -4.39 1.42 4.47
CA LEU A 49 -5.22 1.54 3.28
C LEU A 49 -4.46 2.21 2.13
N SER A 50 -4.78 1.84 0.89
CA SER A 50 -4.42 2.60 -0.30
C SER A 50 -5.65 2.97 -1.11
N LEU A 51 -5.58 4.09 -1.82
CA LEU A 51 -6.60 4.60 -2.71
C LEU A 51 -5.96 4.81 -4.08
N PHE A 52 -6.55 4.27 -5.13
CA PHE A 52 -6.16 4.54 -6.51
C PHE A 52 -7.32 5.16 -7.25
N THR A 53 -7.04 6.26 -7.95
CA THR A 53 -8.05 7.02 -8.67
C THR A 53 -7.97 6.77 -10.17
N PRO A 54 -9.10 6.90 -10.91
CA PRO A 54 -9.11 6.70 -12.37
C PRO A 54 -8.21 7.68 -13.14
N ASN A 55 -7.94 8.86 -12.57
CA ASN A 55 -7.08 9.88 -13.17
C ASN A 55 -5.58 9.65 -12.87
N GLY A 56 -5.20 8.48 -12.34
CA GLY A 56 -3.80 8.09 -12.21
C GLY A 56 -3.09 8.64 -10.97
N TYR A 57 -3.82 8.86 -9.87
CA TYR A 57 -3.23 9.20 -8.57
C TYR A 57 -3.43 8.09 -7.56
N THR A 58 -2.47 7.96 -6.64
CA THR A 58 -2.55 7.06 -5.51
C THR A 58 -2.23 7.79 -4.22
N ALA A 59 -2.85 7.33 -3.14
CA ALA A 59 -2.45 7.64 -1.78
C ALA A 59 -2.38 6.33 -1.00
N LEU A 60 -1.32 6.16 -0.22
CA LEU A 60 -1.15 5.03 0.68
C LEU A 60 -0.92 5.54 2.09
N LEU A 61 -1.46 4.81 3.05
CA LEU A 61 -1.21 4.97 4.47
C LEU A 61 -1.05 3.58 5.06
N VAL A 62 0.09 3.35 5.69
CA VAL A 62 0.37 2.15 6.48
C VAL A 62 0.64 2.64 7.90
N THR A 63 -0.03 2.06 8.91
CA THR A 63 0.18 2.40 10.32
C THR A 63 0.31 1.18 11.21
N ALA A 64 0.89 1.36 12.40
CA ALA A 64 0.73 0.40 13.47
C ALA A 64 -0.74 0.15 13.79
N ASN A 65 -1.09 -1.08 14.11
CA ASN A 65 -2.43 -1.43 14.58
C ASN A 65 -2.51 -1.19 16.09
N ASP A 66 -3.44 -0.38 16.54
CA ASP A 66 -3.59 -0.01 17.95
C ASP A 66 -4.14 -1.15 18.83
N THR A 67 -4.88 -2.10 18.26
CA THR A 67 -5.39 -3.27 18.98
C THR A 67 -4.31 -4.33 19.24
N THR A 68 -3.35 -4.48 18.32
CA THR A 68 -2.27 -5.49 18.45
C THR A 68 -0.94 -4.88 18.90
N ARG A 69 -0.71 -3.59 18.63
CA ARG A 69 0.51 -2.81 18.96
C ARG A 69 0.19 -1.44 19.60
N PRO A 70 -0.55 -1.40 20.73
CA PRO A 70 -0.87 -0.14 21.42
C PRO A 70 0.38 0.60 21.92
N ASP A 71 1.49 -0.10 22.13
CA ASP A 71 2.80 0.46 22.49
C ASP A 71 3.38 1.37 21.40
N LEU A 72 3.04 1.09 20.14
CA LEU A 72 3.49 1.83 18.96
C LEU A 72 2.45 2.85 18.47
N ARG A 73 1.17 2.63 18.79
CA ARG A 73 0.07 3.53 18.45
C ARG A 73 -0.80 3.83 19.68
N PRO A 74 -0.39 4.78 20.52
CA PRO A 74 -1.13 5.12 21.73
C PRO A 74 -2.53 5.65 21.42
N GLN A 75 -3.55 5.17 22.14
CA GLN A 75 -4.96 5.52 21.93
C GLN A 75 -5.41 6.79 22.68
N GLY A 76 -4.61 7.26 23.65
CA GLY A 76 -4.94 8.43 24.48
C GLY A 76 -4.65 9.79 23.84
N LEU A 77 -4.21 9.81 22.59
CA LEU A 77 -3.87 11.05 21.86
C LEU A 77 -5.14 11.71 21.33
N ASP A 78 -5.34 12.98 21.69
CA ASP A 78 -6.46 13.79 21.22
C ASP A 78 -5.96 14.94 20.35
N GLN A 79 -6.25 14.91 19.04
CA GLN A 79 -5.85 15.98 18.13
C GLN A 79 -6.51 17.33 18.42
N SER A 80 -7.68 17.33 19.08
CA SER A 80 -8.35 18.56 19.52
C SER A 80 -7.70 19.17 20.76
N ASN A 81 -6.87 18.40 21.47
CA ASN A 81 -6.09 18.85 22.61
C ASN A 81 -4.64 18.31 22.51
N PRO A 82 -3.75 18.96 21.75
CA PRO A 82 -2.37 18.50 21.58
C PRO A 82 -1.58 18.33 22.89
N SER A 83 -1.99 19.03 23.96
CA SER A 83 -1.39 18.91 25.31
C SER A 83 -1.91 17.73 26.13
N SER A 84 -2.81 16.91 25.59
CA SER A 84 -3.35 15.69 26.23
C SER A 84 -2.31 14.62 26.52
N SER A 85 -1.13 14.70 25.87
CA SER A 85 -0.06 13.71 25.99
C SER A 85 1.30 14.34 25.68
N PRO A 86 2.41 13.78 26.20
CA PRO A 86 3.74 14.30 25.91
C PRO A 86 4.13 14.06 24.44
N ASP A 87 5.02 14.90 23.92
CA ASP A 87 5.54 14.83 22.53
C ASP A 87 6.08 13.43 22.17
N SER A 88 6.61 12.69 23.14
CA SER A 88 7.09 11.32 22.93
C SER A 88 6.00 10.35 22.49
N GLU A 89 4.76 10.51 22.95
CA GLU A 89 3.64 9.66 22.51
C GLU A 89 3.16 10.06 21.12
N TRP A 90 3.09 11.36 20.82
CA TRP A 90 2.81 11.87 19.48
C TRP A 90 3.85 11.41 18.45
N ALA A 91 5.13 11.43 18.82
CA ALA A 91 6.23 11.01 17.96
C ALA A 91 6.15 9.53 17.55
N LYS A 92 5.58 8.65 18.40
CA LYS A 92 5.37 7.24 18.05
C LYS A 92 4.46 7.09 16.84
N ILE A 93 3.39 7.88 16.75
CA ILE A 93 2.48 7.85 15.60
C ILE A 93 3.23 8.15 14.31
N GLY A 94 4.05 9.20 14.29
CA GLY A 94 4.86 9.55 13.13
C GLY A 94 5.93 8.49 12.80
N LYS A 95 6.60 7.94 13.82
CA LYS A 95 7.64 6.92 13.66
C LYS A 95 7.10 5.60 13.10
N TYR A 96 5.90 5.20 13.50
CA TYR A 96 5.26 3.93 13.13
C TYR A 96 4.09 4.13 12.17
N SER A 97 4.22 5.12 11.29
CA SER A 97 3.36 5.28 10.13
C SER A 97 4.15 5.71 8.91
N VAL A 98 3.70 5.26 7.74
CA VAL A 98 4.20 5.67 6.45
C VAL A 98 3.01 6.05 5.60
N ALA A 99 3.01 7.28 5.09
CA ALA A 99 2.06 7.69 4.08
C ALA A 99 2.79 8.31 2.90
N GLY A 100 2.22 8.14 1.72
CA GLY A 100 2.74 8.71 0.48
C GLY A 100 1.62 8.91 -0.53
N ALA A 101 1.69 9.97 -1.32
CA ALA A 101 0.73 10.18 -2.40
C ALA A 101 1.37 10.83 -3.62
N GLY A 102 0.82 10.52 -4.80
CA GLY A 102 1.30 11.05 -6.06
C GLY A 102 0.75 10.30 -7.27
N PRO A 103 1.22 10.63 -8.49
CA PRO A 103 0.79 9.93 -9.68
C PRO A 103 1.33 8.50 -9.72
N PHE A 104 0.55 7.60 -10.31
CA PHE A 104 0.95 6.22 -10.59
C PHE A 104 0.68 5.86 -12.06
N ARG A 105 1.35 4.83 -12.53
CA ARG A 105 1.24 4.27 -13.88
C ARG A 105 1.38 2.76 -13.82
N LEU A 106 0.66 2.08 -14.69
CA LEU A 106 0.76 0.64 -14.85
C LEU A 106 1.58 0.34 -16.12
N SER A 107 2.59 -0.50 -15.99
CA SER A 107 3.44 -0.97 -17.09
C SER A 107 3.63 -2.48 -17.03
N ASN A 108 4.11 -3.06 -18.13
CA ASN A 108 4.35 -4.50 -18.26
C ASN A 108 3.15 -5.37 -17.84
N VAL A 109 1.94 -4.86 -18.08
CA VAL A 109 0.71 -5.53 -17.63
C VAL A 109 0.44 -6.75 -18.50
N THR A 110 0.44 -7.92 -17.87
CA THR A 110 -0.05 -9.16 -18.46
C THR A 110 -1.36 -9.56 -17.78
N GLY A 111 -2.13 -10.40 -18.45
CA GLY A 111 -3.35 -10.96 -17.88
C GLY A 111 -3.56 -12.36 -18.44
N GLU A 112 -3.62 -13.34 -17.55
CA GLU A 112 -4.00 -14.69 -17.91
C GLU A 112 -5.52 -14.85 -17.84
N LYS A 113 -6.06 -15.81 -18.58
CA LYS A 113 -7.42 -16.31 -18.36
C LYS A 113 -7.31 -17.40 -17.30
N GLY A 114 -7.80 -17.17 -16.08
CA GLY A 114 -7.73 -18.15 -15.00
C GLY A 114 -8.10 -17.55 -13.64
N PRO A 115 -7.88 -18.28 -12.53
CA PRO A 115 -8.05 -17.74 -11.16
C PRO A 115 -7.04 -16.61 -10.85
N GLU A 116 -5.97 -16.51 -11.63
CA GLU A 116 -4.99 -15.45 -11.53
C GLU A 116 -5.46 -14.20 -12.28
N GLY A 117 -5.49 -13.07 -11.58
CA GLY A 117 -5.84 -11.76 -12.14
C GLY A 117 -4.69 -11.09 -12.89
N PRO A 118 -4.85 -9.83 -13.32
CA PRO A 118 -3.78 -9.08 -13.97
C PRO A 118 -2.56 -8.92 -13.06
N GLN A 119 -1.37 -8.89 -13.66
CA GLN A 119 -0.11 -8.64 -12.97
C GLN A 119 0.76 -7.69 -13.79
N GLY A 120 1.73 -7.05 -13.15
CA GLY A 120 2.63 -6.13 -13.81
C GLY A 120 3.37 -5.24 -12.82
N VAL A 121 3.71 -4.04 -13.28
CA VAL A 121 4.43 -3.04 -12.49
C VAL A 121 3.56 -1.81 -12.27
N ASN A 122 3.48 -1.37 -11.02
CA ASN A 122 2.92 -0.10 -10.59
C ASN A 122 4.08 0.83 -10.21
N SER A 123 4.32 1.84 -11.02
CA SER A 123 5.36 2.83 -10.77
C SER A 123 4.80 4.23 -10.71
N GLY A 124 5.54 5.15 -10.09
CA GLY A 124 5.08 6.50 -9.91
C GLY A 124 6.09 7.36 -9.20
N SER A 125 5.62 8.46 -8.63
CA SER A 125 6.45 9.33 -7.78
C SER A 125 5.62 9.82 -6.61
N PHE A 126 6.14 9.68 -5.39
CA PHE A 126 5.55 10.33 -4.23
C PHE A 126 5.87 11.82 -4.27
N LEU A 127 4.84 12.63 -4.48
CA LEU A 127 4.91 14.09 -4.42
C LEU A 127 4.83 14.60 -2.98
N THR A 128 4.16 13.82 -2.12
CA THR A 128 4.09 14.05 -0.68
C THR A 128 4.28 12.73 0.05
N SER A 129 4.94 12.78 1.21
CA SER A 129 5.21 11.62 2.06
C SER A 129 5.44 12.07 3.50
N THR A 130 5.01 11.26 4.47
CA THR A 130 5.36 11.49 5.89
C THR A 130 6.85 11.27 6.15
N LEU A 131 7.50 10.40 5.36
CA LEU A 131 8.94 10.20 5.36
C LEU A 131 9.58 10.97 4.19
N PRO A 132 10.36 12.03 4.44
CA PRO A 132 10.98 12.83 3.37
C PRO A 132 11.87 12.01 2.43
N ALA A 133 12.55 10.98 2.96
CA ALA A 133 13.41 10.09 2.18
C ALA A 133 12.64 9.23 1.16
N ARG A 134 11.30 9.15 1.24
CA ARG A 134 10.46 8.45 0.27
C ARG A 134 9.91 9.36 -0.83
N LEU A 135 10.20 10.66 -0.82
CA LEU A 135 9.85 11.53 -1.94
C LEU A 135 10.57 11.07 -3.21
N GLY A 136 9.88 11.15 -4.33
CA GLY A 136 10.42 10.73 -5.63
C GLY A 136 9.93 9.34 -6.05
N PRO A 137 10.67 8.67 -6.95
CA PRO A 137 10.16 7.52 -7.69
C PRO A 137 9.89 6.32 -6.77
N PHE A 138 8.83 5.58 -7.10
CA PHE A 138 8.56 4.27 -6.54
C PHE A 138 8.25 3.28 -7.65
N GLU A 139 8.50 2.00 -7.35
CA GLU A 139 8.13 0.88 -8.18
C GLU A 139 7.67 -0.27 -7.30
N PHE A 140 6.55 -0.88 -7.68
CA PHE A 140 6.03 -2.08 -7.06
C PHE A 140 5.64 -3.08 -8.15
N THR A 141 5.96 -4.35 -7.97
CA THR A 141 5.30 -5.41 -8.72
C THR A 141 3.93 -5.69 -8.09
N PHE A 142 2.94 -6.01 -8.91
CA PHE A 142 1.60 -6.36 -8.45
C PHE A 142 1.09 -7.62 -9.12
N LYS A 143 0.23 -8.35 -8.40
CA LYS A 143 -0.59 -9.44 -8.94
C LYS A 143 -1.93 -9.45 -8.24
N PHE A 144 -3.01 -9.42 -9.02
CA PHE A 144 -4.38 -9.60 -8.53
C PHE A 144 -4.78 -11.06 -8.55
N TYR A 145 -5.73 -11.41 -7.68
CA TYR A 145 -6.33 -12.73 -7.55
C TYR A 145 -7.84 -12.57 -7.37
N ASP A 146 -8.59 -13.67 -7.49
CA ASP A 146 -10.01 -13.75 -7.13
C ASP A 146 -10.85 -12.61 -7.74
N ASP A 147 -10.78 -12.44 -9.07
CA ASP A 147 -11.47 -11.38 -9.82
C ASP A 147 -11.25 -9.96 -9.27
N CYS A 148 -10.02 -9.69 -8.81
CA CYS A 148 -9.61 -8.41 -8.24
C CYS A 148 -10.28 -8.10 -6.89
N GLU A 149 -10.46 -9.12 -6.05
CA GLU A 149 -10.77 -8.96 -4.63
C GLU A 149 -9.51 -8.94 -3.75
N VAL A 150 -8.43 -9.56 -4.22
CA VAL A 150 -7.16 -9.65 -3.49
C VAL A 150 -6.01 -9.27 -4.40
N TRP A 151 -4.99 -8.64 -3.81
CA TRP A 151 -3.77 -8.31 -4.53
C TRP A 151 -2.56 -8.35 -3.63
N ASN A 152 -1.42 -8.68 -4.24
CA ASN A 152 -0.12 -8.50 -3.62
C ASN A 152 0.57 -7.31 -4.28
N LEU A 153 1.14 -6.44 -3.45
CA LEU A 153 2.00 -5.34 -3.87
C LEU A 153 3.38 -5.57 -3.23
N HIS A 154 4.42 -5.67 -4.06
CA HIS A 154 5.78 -5.96 -3.60
C HIS A 154 6.75 -4.91 -4.10
N GLN A 155 7.61 -4.41 -3.22
CA GLN A 155 8.66 -3.46 -3.57
C GLN A 155 10.01 -4.18 -3.54
N ASP A 156 10.64 -4.31 -4.70
CA ASP A 156 12.03 -4.73 -4.79
C ASP A 156 12.94 -3.52 -4.47
N TYR A 157 13.99 -3.74 -3.68
CA TYR A 157 15.02 -2.75 -3.33
C TYR A 157 16.36 -3.11 -3.95
#